data_AF-A0A2U0S2K8-F1
#
_entry.id   AF-A0A2U0S2K8-F1
#
_cell.length_a   1.000
_cell.length_b   1.000
_cell.length_c   1.000
_cell.angle_alpha   90.00
_cell.angle_beta   90.00
_cell.angle_gamma   90.00
#
_symmetry.space_group_name_H-M   'P 1'
#
loop_
_entity.id
_entity.type
_entity.pdbx_description
1 polymer ?
#
loop_
_entity_poly.entity_id
_entity_poly.type
_entity_poly.pdbx_seq_one_letter_code
_entity_poly.pdbx_strand_id
1 'polypeptide(L)'
;MQKMKLSTIELIFVLIAATSLFFATVHQMSISGILPGNDPAVHLGKAKQIVMDEKVSYSEVAWYPPLFHTVVAMLQIFAGTLDVMASAFILKLLIATFYVLIMLSTYLLSRKLFGTGVAVVSA
;
A
#
# COMPACT_ATOMS: atom_id res chain seq x y z
N MET A 1 -1.51 -1.69 -31.92
CA MET A 1 -1.26 -0.74 -30.80
C MET A 1 0.24 -0.50 -30.68
N GLN A 2 0.70 0.73 -30.90
CA GLN A 2 2.12 1.09 -30.78
C GLN A 2 2.49 1.08 -29.28
N LYS A 3 3.51 0.32 -28.88
CA LYS A 3 3.97 0.29 -27.48
C LYS A 3 4.56 1.66 -27.13
N MET A 4 3.87 2.46 -26.32
CA MET A 4 4.43 3.69 -25.75
C MET A 4 5.61 3.33 -24.84
N LYS A 5 6.84 3.57 -25.30
CA LYS A 5 8.04 3.46 -24.46
C LYS A 5 8.15 4.71 -23.59
N LEU A 6 8.58 4.54 -22.34
CA LEU A 6 9.03 5.65 -21.50
C LEU A 6 10.36 6.15 -22.08
N SER A 7 10.50 7.48 -22.18
CA SER A 7 11.83 8.06 -22.38
C SER A 7 12.69 7.84 -21.14
N THR A 8 14.01 7.87 -21.30
CA THR A 8 14.96 7.73 -20.18
C THR A 8 14.69 8.79 -19.09
N ILE A 9 14.37 10.01 -19.49
CA ILE A 9 14.06 11.12 -18.57
C ILE A 9 12.77 10.83 -17.78
N GLU A 10 11.71 10.39 -18.46
CA GLU A 10 10.46 10.01 -17.80
C GLU A 10 10.68 8.85 -16.81
N LEU A 11 11.48 7.86 -17.19
CA LEU A 11 11.80 6.74 -16.31
C LEU A 11 12.54 7.20 -15.05
N ILE A 12 13.57 8.04 -15.20
CA ILE A 12 14.33 8.59 -14.07
C ILE A 12 13.39 9.39 -13.15
N PHE A 13 12.53 10.24 -13.72
CA PHE A 13 11.55 11.00 -12.95
C PHE A 13 10.63 10.09 -12.14
N VAL A 14 10.02 9.10 -12.78
CA VAL A 14 9.10 8.15 -12.12
C VAL A 14 9.81 7.39 -11.00
N LEU A 15 11.06 6.97 -11.21
CA LEU A 15 11.84 6.27 -10.18
C LEU A 15 12.14 7.18 -8.98
N ILE A 16 12.53 8.44 -9.21
CA ILE A 16 12.80 9.41 -8.15
C ILE A 16 11.51 9.73 -7.38
N ALA A 17 10.40 9.97 -8.08
CA ALA A 17 9.11 10.27 -7.47
C ALA A 17 8.60 9.08 -6.63
N ALA A 18 8.64 7.87 -7.17
CA ALA A 18 8.24 6.65 -6.47
C ALA A 18 9.08 6.42 -5.21
N THR A 19 10.41 6.54 -5.34
CA THR A 19 11.34 6.33 -4.22
C THR A 19 11.14 7.40 -3.15
N SER A 20 11.08 8.68 -3.54
CA SER A 20 10.86 9.79 -2.62
C SER A 20 9.54 9.66 -1.86
N LEU A 21 8.45 9.35 -2.57
CA LEU A 21 7.13 9.14 -1.98
C LEU A 21 7.15 7.98 -0.99
N PHE A 22 7.72 6.84 -1.38
CA PHE A 22 7.83 5.68 -0.50
C PHE A 22 8.55 6.02 0.81
N PHE A 23 9.74 6.61 0.71
CA PHE A 23 10.54 6.97 1.89
C PHE A 23 9.85 8.02 2.75
N ALA A 24 9.25 9.06 2.14
CA ALA A 24 8.51 10.09 2.86
C ALA A 24 7.33 9.48 3.63
N THR A 25 6.55 8.60 3.01
CA THR A 25 5.41 7.93 3.64
C THR A 25 5.85 7.01 4.77
N VAL A 26 6.88 6.18 4.57
CA VAL A 26 7.44 5.32 5.64
C VAL A 26 7.96 6.16 6.80
N HIS A 27 8.71 7.23 6.51
CA HIS A 27 9.25 8.12 7.53
C HIS A 27 8.14 8.77 8.36
N GLN A 28 7.13 9.36 7.69
CA GLN A 28 6.00 10.00 8.34
C GLN A 28 5.23 9.03 9.25
N MET A 29 4.96 7.81 8.79
CA MET A 29 4.27 6.81 9.61
C MET A 29 5.15 6.27 10.74
N SER A 30 6.47 6.33 10.61
CA SER A 30 7.39 5.88 11.65
C SER A 30 7.46 6.86 12.83
N ILE A 31 7.30 8.16 12.57
CA ILE A 31 7.26 9.18 13.64
C ILE A 31 5.91 9.24 14.35
N SER A 32 4.83 8.74 13.76
CA SER A 32 3.48 8.72 14.36
C SER A 32 3.26 7.62 15.43
N GLY A 33 4.32 7.00 15.93
CA GLY A 33 4.25 5.88 16.87
C GLY A 33 4.10 4.52 16.18
N ILE A 34 3.94 3.44 16.95
CA ILE A 34 3.92 2.06 16.44
C ILE A 34 2.72 1.84 15.51
N LEU A 35 1.53 2.29 15.92
CA LEU A 35 0.29 2.21 15.15
C LEU A 35 -0.19 3.63 14.83
N PRO A 36 -0.56 3.92 13.56
CA PRO A 36 -0.95 5.28 13.16
C PRO A 36 -2.35 5.70 13.66
N GLY A 37 -2.99 4.94 14.56
CA GLY A 37 -4.30 5.23 15.14
C GLY A 37 -5.02 3.98 15.64
N ASN A 38 -6.26 4.17 16.12
CA ASN A 38 -7.13 3.09 16.61
C ASN A 38 -7.57 2.14 15.48
N ASP A 39 -7.98 2.69 14.33
CA ASP A 39 -8.49 1.87 13.21
C ASP A 39 -7.42 0.91 12.66
N PRO A 40 -6.17 1.33 12.41
CA PRO A 40 -5.07 0.41 12.09
C PRO A 40 -4.90 -0.74 13.09
N ALA A 41 -5.08 -0.47 14.39
CA ALA A 41 -4.99 -1.50 15.44
C ALA A 41 -6.10 -2.54 15.28
N VAL A 42 -7.34 -2.10 15.00
CA VAL A 42 -8.47 -2.98 14.72
C VAL A 42 -8.19 -3.86 13.51
N HIS A 43 -7.64 -3.28 12.42
CA HIS A 43 -7.30 -4.06 11.23
C HIS A 43 -6.27 -5.15 11.49
N LEU A 44 -5.23 -4.85 12.30
CA LEU A 44 -4.25 -5.87 12.69
C LEU A 44 -4.86 -6.96 13.58
N GLY A 45 -5.75 -6.58 14.50
CA GLY A 45 -6.47 -7.54 15.35
C GLY A 45 -7.33 -8.51 14.53
N LYS A 46 -8.07 -7.99 13.55
CA LYS A 46 -8.88 -8.80 12.63
C LYS A 46 -8.04 -9.68 11.72
N ALA A 47 -6.94 -9.15 11.18
CA ALA A 47 -6.00 -9.94 10.39
C ALA A 47 -5.40 -11.09 11.20
N LYS A 48 -4.98 -10.83 12.45
CA LYS A 48 -4.50 -11.87 13.37
C LYS A 48 -5.55 -12.96 13.61
N GLN A 49 -6.82 -12.59 13.79
CA GLN A 49 -7.92 -13.56 13.93
C GLN A 49 -8.04 -14.46 12.70
N ILE A 50 -7.98 -13.89 11.49
CA ILE A 50 -8.01 -14.68 10.24
C ILE A 50 -6.85 -15.67 10.18
N VAL A 51 -5.63 -15.27 10.57
CA VAL A 51 -4.46 -16.17 10.60
C VAL A 51 -4.65 -17.29 11.62
N MET A 52 -5.14 -16.97 12.82
CA MET A 52 -5.34 -17.96 13.89
C MET A 52 -6.48 -18.93 13.62
N ASP A 53 -7.57 -18.45 13.01
CA ASP A 53 -8.76 -19.25 12.73
C ASP A 53 -8.66 -20.02 11.40
N GLU A 54 -7.63 -19.72 10.60
CA GLU A 54 -7.40 -20.23 9.23
C GLU A 54 -8.58 -20.02 8.27
N LYS A 55 -9.46 -19.07 8.59
CA LYS A 55 -10.67 -18.77 7.83
C LYS A 55 -11.11 -17.33 8.04
N VAL A 56 -11.89 -16.81 7.10
CA VAL A 56 -12.63 -15.56 7.27
C VAL A 56 -14.00 -15.90 7.83
N SER A 57 -14.30 -15.48 9.06
CA SER A 57 -15.63 -15.66 9.64
C SER A 57 -16.67 -14.84 8.88
N TYR A 58 -17.87 -15.39 8.68
CA TYR A 58 -18.98 -14.70 8.03
C TYR A 58 -19.37 -13.40 8.75
N SER A 59 -19.17 -13.35 10.08
CA SER A 59 -19.38 -12.13 10.88
C SER A 59 -18.50 -10.95 10.44
N GLU A 60 -17.34 -11.22 9.85
CA GLU A 60 -16.41 -10.17 9.38
C GLU A 60 -16.86 -9.56 8.05
N VAL A 61 -17.61 -10.30 7.23
CA VAL A 61 -18.11 -9.83 5.93
C VAL A 61 -19.13 -8.69 6.09
N ALA A 62 -19.89 -8.69 7.18
CA ALA A 62 -20.95 -7.72 7.41
C ALA A 62 -20.45 -6.34 7.84
N TRP A 63 -19.26 -6.25 8.45
CA TRP A 63 -18.77 -5.00 9.05
C TRP A 63 -17.84 -4.22 8.12
N TYR A 64 -17.08 -4.90 7.25
CA TYR A 64 -16.20 -4.28 6.26
C TYR A 64 -15.85 -5.29 5.16
N PRO A 65 -15.66 -4.90 3.89
CA PRO A 65 -15.18 -5.82 2.87
C PRO A 65 -13.87 -6.49 3.33
N PRO A 66 -13.82 -7.83 3.48
CA PRO A 66 -12.73 -8.50 4.18
C PRO A 66 -11.40 -8.47 3.42
N LEU A 67 -11.39 -7.89 2.21
CA LEU A 67 -10.22 -7.85 1.33
C LEU A 67 -9.00 -7.24 2.05
N PHE A 68 -9.18 -6.14 2.76
CA PHE A 68 -8.06 -5.49 3.44
C PHE A 68 -7.48 -6.37 4.55
N HIS A 69 -8.33 -6.90 5.44
CA HIS A 69 -7.88 -7.80 6.50
C HIS A 69 -7.26 -9.08 5.96
N THR A 70 -7.79 -9.61 4.86
CA THR A 70 -7.25 -10.80 4.17
C THR A 70 -5.86 -10.52 3.62
N VAL A 71 -5.64 -9.37 2.96
CA VAL A 71 -4.32 -8.97 2.47
C VAL A 71 -3.32 -8.84 3.63
N VAL A 72 -3.71 -8.19 4.72
CA VAL A 72 -2.85 -8.04 5.90
C VAL A 72 -2.54 -9.41 6.53
N ALA A 73 -3.53 -10.31 6.64
CA ALA A 73 -3.35 -11.66 7.15
C ALA A 73 -2.41 -12.49 6.27
N MET A 74 -2.54 -12.40 4.94
CA MET A 74 -1.62 -13.03 4.00
C MET A 74 -0.19 -12.53 4.20
N LEU A 75 0.01 -11.22 4.36
CA LEU A 75 1.34 -10.66 4.63
C LEU A 75 1.92 -11.14 5.96
N GLN A 76 1.10 -11.27 7.01
CA GLN A 76 1.52 -11.85 8.29
C GLN A 76 1.95 -13.32 8.16
N ILE A 77 1.20 -14.12 7.39
CA ILE A 77 1.54 -15.51 7.07
C ILE A 77 2.86 -15.58 6.29
N PHE A 78 3.01 -14.78 5.24
CA PHE A 78 4.24 -14.74 4.43
C PHE A 78 5.46 -14.29 5.24
N ALA A 79 5.27 -13.32 6.13
CA ALA A 79 6.33 -12.85 7.03
C ALA A 79 6.56 -13.77 8.23
N GLY A 80 5.70 -14.77 8.44
CA GLY A 80 5.79 -15.71 9.56
C GLY A 80 5.66 -15.04 10.94
N THR A 81 4.86 -13.97 11.06
CA THR A 81 4.77 -13.18 12.29
C THR A 81 3.35 -12.74 12.64
N LEU A 82 3.03 -12.84 13.94
CA LEU A 82 1.84 -12.25 14.58
C LEU A 82 2.23 -11.22 15.64
N ASP A 83 3.52 -10.88 15.74
CA ASP A 83 3.99 -9.84 16.64
C ASP A 83 3.40 -8.49 16.20
N VAL A 84 2.96 -7.69 17.18
CA VAL A 84 2.26 -6.44 16.93
C VAL A 84 3.19 -5.42 16.27
N MET A 85 4.45 -5.37 16.68
CA MET A 85 5.43 -4.42 16.12
C MET A 85 5.76 -4.77 14.68
N ALA A 86 6.06 -6.04 14.42
CA ALA A 86 6.35 -6.53 13.08
C ALA A 86 5.14 -6.38 12.14
N SER A 87 3.94 -6.71 12.62
CA SER A 87 2.70 -6.56 11.84
C SER A 87 2.39 -5.10 11.53
N ALA A 88 2.59 -4.20 12.50
CA ALA A 88 2.44 -2.77 12.31
C ALA A 88 3.43 -2.23 11.28
N PHE A 89 4.68 -2.71 11.32
CA PHE A 89 5.69 -2.35 10.33
C PHE A 89 5.31 -2.82 8.92
N ILE A 90 4.86 -4.08 8.78
CA ILE A 90 4.36 -4.63 7.50
C ILE A 90 3.20 -3.78 6.96
N LEU A 91 2.26 -3.39 7.82
CA LEU A 91 1.14 -2.55 7.44
C LEU A 91 1.59 -1.17 6.92
N LYS A 92 2.59 -0.56 7.56
CA LYS A 92 3.18 0.71 7.11
C LYS A 92 3.86 0.55 5.74
N LEU A 93 4.59 -0.54 5.53
CA LEU A 93 5.19 -0.84 4.23
C LEU A 93 4.11 -1.00 3.15
N LEU A 94 3.04 -1.74 3.45
CA LEU A 94 1.91 -1.92 2.53
C LEU A 94 1.28 -0.57 2.14
N ILE A 95 1.03 0.30 3.11
CA ILE A 95 0.47 1.64 2.86
C ILE A 95 1.42 2.44 1.96
N ALA A 96 2.72 2.48 2.26
CA ALA A 96 3.70 3.20 1.44
C ALA A 96 3.77 2.64 0.01
N THR A 97 3.71 1.31 -0.15
CA THR A 97 3.63 0.68 -1.47
C THR A 97 2.36 1.09 -2.22
N PHE A 98 1.21 1.14 -1.56
CA PHE A 98 -0.03 1.59 -2.18
C PHE A 98 0.02 3.05 -2.62
N TYR A 99 0.62 3.95 -1.84
CA TYR A 99 0.84 5.34 -2.27
C TYR A 99 1.66 5.41 -3.57
N VAL A 100 2.73 4.61 -3.69
CA VAL A 100 3.51 4.51 -4.93
C VAL A 100 2.67 3.95 -6.08
N LEU A 101 1.92 2.87 -5.87
CA LEU A 101 1.09 2.27 -6.92
C LEU A 101 -0.02 3.21 -7.38
N ILE A 102 -0.60 3.99 -6.48
CA ILE A 102 -1.57 5.03 -6.81
C ILE A 102 -0.90 6.10 -7.67
N MET A 103 0.25 6.63 -7.25
CA MET A 103 1.01 7.60 -8.05
C MET A 103 1.31 7.08 -9.46
N LEU A 104 1.82 5.84 -9.57
CA LEU A 104 2.11 5.21 -10.87
C LEU A 104 0.85 5.03 -11.71
N SER A 105 -0.26 4.63 -11.10
CA SER A 105 -1.55 4.47 -11.78
C SER A 105 -2.06 5.82 -12.31
N THR A 106 -1.96 6.87 -11.50
CA THR A 106 -2.31 8.25 -11.88
C THR A 106 -1.42 8.74 -13.02
N TYR A 107 -0.11 8.53 -12.93
CA TYR A 107 0.83 8.86 -14.00
C TYR A 107 0.44 8.17 -15.32
N LEU A 108 0.22 6.85 -15.30
CA LEU A 108 -0.09 6.07 -16.50
C LEU A 108 -1.44 6.49 -17.11
N LEU A 109 -2.45 6.72 -16.28
CA LEU A 109 -3.77 7.15 -16.72
C LEU A 109 -3.71 8.56 -17.34
N SER A 110 -3.10 9.51 -16.64
CA SER A 110 -2.95 10.88 -17.12
C SER A 110 -2.09 10.97 -18.37
N ARG A 111 -1.02 10.15 -18.48
CA ARG A 111 -0.19 10.09 -19.70
C ARG A 111 -0.99 9.62 -20.91
N LYS A 112 -1.84 8.62 -20.72
CA LYS A 112 -2.68 8.07 -21.78
C LYS A 112 -3.75 9.06 -22.26
N LEU A 113 -4.33 9.83 -21.34
CA LEU A 113 -5.47 10.70 -21.64
C LEU A 113 -5.07 12.13 -22.02
N PHE A 114 -4.01 12.66 -21.41
CA PHE A 114 -3.68 14.09 -21.44
C PHE A 114 -2.21 14.39 -21.80
N GLY A 115 -1.41 13.34 -22.04
CA GLY A 115 0.02 13.47 -22.38
C GLY A 115 0.94 13.62 -21.16
N THR A 116 2.25 13.63 -21.41
CA THR A 116 3.28 13.55 -20.37
C THR A 116 3.29 14.73 -19.40
N GLY A 117 3.05 15.96 -19.87
CA GLY A 117 3.07 17.14 -19.00
C GLY A 117 2.04 17.08 -17.87
N VAL A 118 0.80 16.72 -18.20
CA VAL A 118 -0.27 16.53 -17.21
C VAL A 118 0.00 15.33 -16.31
N ALA A 119 0.58 14.25 -16.87
CA ALA A 119 0.95 13.07 -16.11
C ALA A 119 1.96 13.34 -14.99
N VAL A 120 2.98 14.14 -15.28
CA VAL A 120 4.02 14.52 -14.30
C VAL A 120 3.43 15.36 -13.17
N VAL A 121 2.47 16.24 -13.44
CA VAL A 121 1.85 17.10 -12.42
C VAL A 121 0.79 16.36 -11.60
N SER A 122 0.11 15.37 -12.21
CA SER A 122 -0.95 14.61 -11.53
C SER A 122 -0.42 13.53 -10.59
N ALA A 123 0.80 13.06 -10.82
CA ALA A 123 1.45 11.98 -10.10
C ALA A 123 2.20 12.53 -8.87
#